data_AF-A0A382JLQ0-F1
#
_entry.id   AF-A0A382JLQ0-F1
#
_cell.length_a   1.000
_cell.length_b   1.000
_cell.length_c   1.000
_cell.angle_alpha   90.00
_cell.angle_beta   90.00
_cell.angle_gamma   90.00
#
_symmetry.space_group_name_H-M   'P 1'
#
loop_
_entity.id
_entity.type
_entity.pdbx_description
1 polymer ?
#
loop_
_entity_poly.entity_id
_entity_poly.type
_entity_poly.pdbx_seq_one_letter_code
_entity_poly.pdbx_strand_id
1 'polypeptide(L)'
;MMAQDSSSVVIIEEPSINYPGKPLIMSLALPGAGQYYNNSPMWKTASFLGVELGSIVAWDYFTKKAKTLRKEYWSFADSNWDLYTWYNFAVYGPSDKPDHNGRFHTDNDFRAMSNYEGTHHLLLHL
;
A
#
# COMPACT_ATOMS: atom_id res chain seq x y z
N MET A 1 75.66 17.99 -4.98
CA MET A 1 74.23 18.16 -4.62
C MET A 1 73.71 16.78 -4.26
N MET A 2 73.26 16.57 -3.02
CA MET A 2 72.75 15.27 -2.56
C MET A 2 71.27 15.14 -2.94
N ALA A 3 70.90 14.01 -3.55
CA ALA A 3 69.52 13.69 -3.91
C ALA A 3 68.72 13.42 -2.64
N GLN A 4 67.56 14.06 -2.52
CA GLN A 4 66.68 13.95 -1.37
C GLN A 4 65.66 12.85 -1.66
N ASP A 5 65.82 11.69 -1.02
CA ASP A 5 64.89 10.56 -1.15
C ASP A 5 63.50 10.95 -0.64
N SER A 6 62.50 10.81 -1.52
CA SER A 6 61.09 11.01 -1.16
C SER A 6 60.55 9.77 -0.47
N SER A 7 60.45 9.79 0.85
CA SER A 7 59.75 8.76 1.60
C SER A 7 58.23 8.90 1.37
N SER A 8 57.65 7.97 0.63
CA SER A 8 56.19 7.83 0.50
C SER A 8 55.64 7.16 1.75
N VAL A 9 54.86 7.90 2.55
CA VAL A 9 54.07 7.32 3.64
C VAL A 9 52.80 6.75 3.06
N VAL A 10 52.71 5.42 3.01
CA VAL A 10 51.46 4.72 2.69
C VAL A 10 50.54 4.84 3.91
N ILE A 11 49.56 5.73 3.83
CA ILE A 11 48.44 5.76 4.79
C ILE A 11 47.61 4.50 4.49
N ILE A 12 47.71 3.50 5.37
CA ILE A 12 46.83 2.34 5.33
C ILE A 12 45.49 2.82 5.90
N GLU A 13 44.57 3.20 5.02
CA GLU A 13 43.16 3.36 5.40
C GLU A 13 42.64 1.98 5.82
N GLU A 14 42.46 1.75 7.12
CA GLU A 14 41.75 0.57 7.59
C GLU A 14 40.36 0.57 6.92
N PRO A 15 39.97 -0.52 6.23
CA PRO A 15 38.65 -0.58 5.62
C PRO A 15 37.62 -0.52 6.74
N SER A 16 36.92 0.60 6.87
CA SER A 16 35.81 0.73 7.81
C SER A 16 34.80 -0.37 7.46
N ILE A 17 34.67 -1.38 8.33
CA ILE A 17 33.70 -2.46 8.15
C ILE A 17 32.32 -1.83 8.35
N ASN A 18 31.74 -1.34 7.26
CA ASN A 18 30.45 -0.67 7.26
C ASN A 18 29.36 -1.73 7.07
N TYR A 19 28.87 -2.27 8.19
CA TYR A 19 27.84 -3.31 8.16
C TYR A 19 26.52 -2.73 7.62
N PRO A 20 26.01 -3.23 6.47
CA PRO A 20 24.89 -2.61 5.76
C PRO A 20 23.55 -2.68 6.51
N GLY A 21 23.43 -3.53 7.54
CA GLY A 21 22.21 -3.63 8.36
C GLY A 21 22.02 -2.48 9.35
N LYS A 22 23.09 -1.82 9.80
CA LYS A 22 22.97 -0.67 10.74
C LYS A 22 22.20 0.52 10.13
N PRO A 23 22.54 1.00 8.91
CA PRO A 23 21.78 2.09 8.30
C PRO A 23 20.34 1.71 8.00
N LEU A 24 20.05 0.45 7.65
CA LEU A 24 18.68 -0.03 7.46
C LEU A 24 17.82 0.10 8.72
N ILE A 25 18.34 -0.36 9.88
CA ILE A 25 17.62 -0.25 11.16
C ILE A 25 17.44 1.22 11.57
N MET A 26 18.44 2.07 11.30
CA MET A 26 18.32 3.51 11.56
C MET A 26 17.25 4.18 10.68
N SER A 27 17.19 3.87 9.38
CA SER A 27 16.14 4.36 8.49
C SER A 27 14.75 3.87 8.91
N LEU A 28 14.65 2.68 9.50
CA LEU A 28 13.40 2.12 10.01
C LEU A 28 12.90 2.85 11.27
N ALA A 29 13.83 3.36 12.10
CA ALA A 29 13.49 4.17 13.27
C ALA A 29 13.18 5.63 12.91
N LEU A 30 13.98 6.22 12.02
CA LEU A 30 13.82 7.58 11.52
C LEU A 30 14.11 7.61 10.01
N PRO A 31 13.12 8.00 9.19
CA PRO A 31 13.31 8.16 7.75
C PRO A 31 14.61 8.91 7.41
N GLY A 32 15.39 8.41 6.45
CA GLY A 32 16.65 9.02 6.02
C GLY A 32 17.87 8.90 6.95
N ALA A 33 17.74 8.41 8.19
CA ALA A 33 18.86 8.33 9.14
C ALA A 33 19.97 7.35 8.69
N GLY A 34 19.61 6.27 7.99
CA GLY A 34 20.59 5.33 7.44
C GLY A 34 21.45 5.91 6.32
N GLN A 35 20.88 6.79 5.48
CA GLN A 35 21.61 7.43 4.39
C GLN A 35 22.56 8.51 4.91
N TYR A 36 22.18 9.20 6.00
CA TYR A 36 23.07 10.10 6.73
C TYR A 36 24.25 9.32 7.36
N TYR A 37 24.00 8.18 8.00
CA TYR A 37 25.05 7.34 8.59
C TYR A 37 26.05 6.80 7.54
N ASN A 38 25.59 6.59 6.31
CA ASN A 38 26.43 6.10 5.22
C ASN A 38 27.19 7.23 4.47
N ASN A 39 27.28 8.45 5.03
CA ASN A 39 27.86 9.65 4.39
C ASN A 39 27.38 9.84 2.94
N SER A 40 26.14 9.43 2.64
CA SER A 40 25.63 9.52 1.28
C SER A 40 25.37 10.99 0.92
N PRO A 41 25.54 11.38 -0.35
CA PRO A 41 25.29 12.74 -0.78
C PRO A 41 23.94 13.25 -0.28
N MET A 42 23.90 14.43 0.33
CA MET A 42 22.70 14.99 0.99
C MET A 42 21.45 14.97 0.11
N TRP A 43 21.61 15.12 -1.21
CA TRP A 43 20.51 15.03 -2.16
C TRP A 43 19.86 13.64 -2.21
N LYS A 44 20.62 12.54 -2.06
CA LYS A 44 20.06 11.18 -2.02
C LYS A 44 19.26 10.99 -0.74
N THR A 45 19.82 11.39 0.39
CA THR A 45 19.16 11.32 1.70
C THR A 45 17.85 12.10 1.70
N ALA A 46 17.84 13.32 1.14
CA ALA A 46 16.63 14.13 1.03
C ALA A 46 15.55 13.49 0.13
N SER A 47 15.93 12.91 -1.00
CA SER A 47 15.00 12.20 -1.88
C SER A 47 14.38 10.98 -1.20
N PHE A 48 15.18 10.16 -0.52
CA PHE A 48 14.68 9.00 0.23
C PHE A 48 13.73 9.43 1.35
N LEU A 49 14.11 10.44 2.14
CA LEU A 49 13.26 11.02 3.19
C LEU A 49 11.91 11.50 2.62
N GLY A 50 11.94 12.21 1.48
CA GLY A 50 10.73 12.73 0.84
C GLY A 50 9.78 11.64 0.36
N VAL A 51 10.32 10.58 -0.26
CA VAL A 51 9.52 9.42 -0.69
C VAL A 51 8.95 8.66 0.51
N GLU A 52 9.74 8.46 1.57
CA GLU A 52 9.30 7.77 2.78
C GLU A 52 8.17 8.53 3.48
N LEU A 53 8.34 9.83 3.72
CA LEU A 53 7.28 10.67 4.30
C LEU A 53 6.03 10.73 3.42
N GLY A 54 6.21 10.90 2.11
CA GLY A 54 5.10 10.89 1.16
C GLY A 54 4.34 9.56 1.18
N SER A 55 5.04 8.44 1.28
CA SER A 55 4.46 7.11 1.35
C SER A 55 3.66 6.90 2.64
N ILE A 56 4.16 7.36 3.80
CA ILE A 56 3.45 7.28 5.08
C ILE A 56 2.16 8.10 5.02
N VAL A 57 2.22 9.33 4.52
CA VAL A 57 1.04 10.20 4.39
C VAL A 57 0.02 9.60 3.42
N ALA A 58 0.48 9.10 2.27
CA ALA A 58 -0.38 8.43 1.30
C ALA A 58 -1.06 7.21 1.92
N TRP A 59 -0.30 6.37 2.64
CA TRP A 59 -0.83 5.19 3.30
C TRP A 59 -1.92 5.53 4.31
N ASP A 60 -1.71 6.52 5.18
CA ASP A 60 -2.73 6.96 6.15
C ASP A 60 -3.99 7.48 5.45
N TYR A 61 -3.82 8.36 4.45
CA TYR A 61 -4.93 8.92 3.68
C TYR A 61 -5.76 7.84 2.98
N PHE A 62 -5.10 6.94 2.23
CA PHE A 62 -5.79 5.88 1.49
C PHE A 62 -6.40 4.83 2.43
N THR A 63 -5.77 4.55 3.57
CA THR A 63 -6.35 3.63 4.57
C THR A 63 -7.63 4.20 5.16
N LYS A 64 -7.65 5.49 5.53
CA LYS A 64 -8.86 6.16 6.02
C LYS A 64 -9.95 6.18 4.94
N LYS A 65 -9.59 6.55 3.72
CA LYS A 65 -10.51 6.56 2.57
C LYS A 65 -11.11 5.17 2.32
N ALA A 66 -10.29 4.12 2.27
CA ALA A 66 -10.75 2.75 2.08
C ALA A 66 -11.72 2.30 3.19
N LYS A 67 -11.44 2.65 4.45
CA LYS A 67 -12.35 2.37 5.58
C LYS A 67 -13.70 3.08 5.42
N THR A 68 -13.70 4.34 4.97
CA THR A 68 -14.94 5.10 4.71
C THR A 68 -15.74 4.47 3.58
N LEU A 69 -15.13 4.21 2.42
CA LEU A 69 -15.83 3.57 1.31
C LEU A 69 -16.41 2.20 1.70
N ARG A 70 -15.67 1.42 2.50
CA ARG A 70 -16.15 0.14 3.01
C ARG A 70 -17.39 0.31 3.90
N LYS A 71 -17.40 1.30 4.80
CA LYS A 71 -18.55 1.59 5.66
C LYS A 71 -19.76 2.05 4.87
N GLU A 72 -19.57 2.91 3.87
CA GLU A 72 -20.64 3.36 2.99
C GLU A 72 -21.23 2.20 2.19
N TYR A 73 -20.37 1.33 1.64
CA TYR A 73 -20.80 0.12 0.96
C TYR A 73 -21.60 -0.81 1.89
N TRP A 74 -21.12 -1.04 3.13
CA TRP A 74 -21.85 -1.83 4.11
C TRP A 74 -23.21 -1.22 4.46
N SER A 75 -23.28 0.09 4.72
CA SER A 75 -24.54 0.77 5.04
C SER A 75 -25.53 0.73 3.88
N PHE A 76 -25.05 0.88 2.64
CA PHE A 76 -25.90 0.72 1.46
C PHE A 76 -26.43 -0.71 1.38
N ALA A 77 -25.56 -1.69 1.57
CA ALA A 77 -25.94 -3.06 1.41
C ALA A 77 -26.88 -3.56 2.51
N ASP A 78 -26.64 -3.23 3.78
CA ASP A 78 -27.56 -3.52 4.89
C ASP A 78 -28.96 -2.92 4.68
N SER A 79 -29.05 -1.78 3.97
CA SER A 79 -30.33 -1.12 3.67
C SER A 79 -31.06 -1.67 2.44
N ASN A 80 -30.37 -2.39 1.54
CA ASN A 80 -30.92 -2.78 0.24
C ASN A 80 -30.85 -4.30 -0.04
N TRP A 81 -30.08 -5.04 0.76
CA TRP A 81 -29.87 -6.47 0.62
C TRP A 81 -30.26 -7.16 1.92
N ASP A 82 -31.35 -7.92 1.87
CA ASP A 82 -31.73 -8.89 2.89
C ASP A 82 -31.73 -10.31 2.31
N LEU A 83 -31.94 -11.32 3.15
CA LEU A 83 -31.94 -12.73 2.73
C LEU A 83 -32.98 -13.01 1.65
N TYR A 84 -34.15 -12.37 1.75
CA TYR A 84 -35.22 -12.50 0.76
C TYR A 84 -34.81 -11.94 -0.60
N THR A 85 -34.26 -10.73 -0.61
CA THR A 85 -33.80 -10.03 -1.82
C THR A 85 -32.64 -10.78 -2.47
N TRP A 86 -31.69 -11.28 -1.66
CA TRP A 86 -30.62 -12.15 -2.14
C TRP A 86 -31.15 -13.44 -2.77
N TYR A 87 -32.07 -14.14 -2.11
CA TYR A 87 -32.65 -15.38 -2.63
C TYR A 87 -33.35 -15.15 -3.97
N ASN A 88 -34.18 -14.10 -4.05
CA ASN A 88 -34.85 -13.72 -5.29
C ASN A 88 -33.84 -13.39 -6.40
N PHE A 89 -32.78 -12.64 -6.08
CA PHE A 89 -31.73 -12.32 -7.04
C PHE A 89 -30.98 -13.57 -7.52
N ALA A 90 -30.67 -14.51 -6.62
CA ALA A 90 -29.93 -15.72 -6.95
C ALA A 90 -30.75 -16.69 -7.82
N VAL A 91 -32.06 -16.77 -7.61
CA VAL A 91 -32.95 -17.67 -8.36
C VAL A 91 -33.42 -17.07 -9.67
N TYR A 92 -33.80 -15.79 -9.67
CA TYR A 92 -34.45 -15.15 -10.81
C TYR A 92 -33.53 -14.20 -11.59
N GLY A 93 -32.35 -13.88 -11.05
CA GLY A 93 -31.47 -12.86 -11.61
C GLY A 93 -32.00 -11.44 -11.42
N PRO A 94 -31.27 -10.42 -11.90
CA PRO A 94 -31.76 -9.04 -11.92
C PRO A 94 -33.01 -8.94 -12.80
N SER A 95 -34.12 -8.44 -12.24
CA SER A 95 -35.39 -8.28 -12.96
C SER A 95 -35.29 -7.24 -14.09
N ASP A 96 -34.45 -6.22 -13.91
CA ASP A 96 -34.11 -5.20 -14.91
C ASP A 96 -32.59 -5.17 -15.04
N LYS A 97 -32.05 -5.73 -16.14
CA LYS A 97 -30.61 -5.62 -16.45
C LYS A 97 -30.34 -4.17 -16.85
N PRO A 98 -29.70 -3.35 -16.01
CA PRO A 98 -29.44 -1.96 -16.36
C PRO A 98 -28.61 -1.93 -17.65
N ASP A 99 -28.95 -1.05 -18.58
CA ASP A 99 -28.07 -0.77 -19.70
C ASP A 99 -27.08 0.32 -19.29
N HIS A 100 -25.80 0.12 -19.57
CA HIS A 100 -24.81 1.19 -19.46
C HIS A 100 -24.07 1.29 -20.78
N ASN A 101 -24.26 2.39 -21.52
CA ASN A 101 -23.69 2.62 -22.84
C ASN A 101 -23.99 1.48 -23.84
N GLY A 102 -25.24 0.99 -23.87
CA GLY A 102 -25.67 -0.05 -24.81
C GLY A 102 -25.13 -1.46 -24.53
N ARG A 103 -24.50 -1.69 -23.36
CA ARG A 103 -24.19 -3.04 -22.88
C ARG A 103 -25.21 -3.42 -21.82
N PHE A 104 -25.93 -4.50 -22.07
CA PHE A 104 -26.71 -5.18 -21.03
C PHE A 104 -25.74 -5.89 -20.10
N HIS A 105 -25.91 -5.73 -18.79
CA HIS A 105 -25.21 -6.57 -17.84
C HIS A 105 -25.62 -8.03 -18.04
N THR A 106 -24.63 -8.90 -18.20
CA THR A 106 -24.82 -10.35 -18.32
C THR A 106 -24.89 -10.98 -16.93
N ASP A 107 -25.46 -12.18 -16.80
CA ASP A 107 -25.56 -12.86 -15.50
C ASP A 107 -24.17 -13.17 -14.91
N ASN A 108 -23.14 -13.25 -15.76
CA ASN A 108 -21.74 -13.38 -15.34
C ASN A 108 -21.20 -12.15 -14.61
N ASP A 109 -21.70 -10.95 -14.93
CA ASP A 109 -21.26 -9.69 -14.31
C ASP A 109 -21.70 -9.59 -12.85
N PHE A 110 -22.77 -10.31 -12.49
CA PHE A 110 -23.32 -10.35 -11.14
C PHE A 110 -23.09 -11.67 -10.42
N ARG A 111 -22.27 -12.57 -10.97
CA ARG A 111 -21.95 -13.87 -10.36
C ARG A 111 -21.32 -13.74 -8.97
N ALA A 112 -20.66 -12.62 -8.68
CA ALA A 112 -20.15 -12.33 -7.34
C ALA A 112 -21.27 -12.04 -6.32
N MET A 113 -22.43 -11.56 -6.78
CA MET A 113 -23.57 -11.20 -5.93
C MET A 113 -24.50 -12.37 -5.61
N SER A 114 -24.41 -13.46 -6.39
CA SER A 114 -25.12 -14.70 -6.07
C SER A 114 -24.44 -15.52 -4.97
N ASN A 115 -23.17 -15.23 -4.64
CA ASN A 115 -22.47 -15.89 -3.54
C ASN A 115 -22.67 -15.12 -2.22
N TYR A 116 -23.30 -15.78 -1.24
CA TYR A 116 -23.60 -15.21 0.07
C TYR A 116 -22.34 -14.92 0.92
N GLU A 117 -21.19 -15.56 0.63
CA GLU A 117 -19.94 -15.38 1.38
C GLU A 117 -19.12 -14.17 0.90
N GLY A 118 -19.28 -13.77 -0.35
CA GLY A 118 -18.48 -12.72 -1.00
C GLY A 118 -19.08 -11.33 -0.89
N THR A 119 -20.41 -11.25 -0.77
CA THR A 119 -21.12 -10.04 -0.39
C THR A 119 -21.16 -10.00 1.13
N HIS A 120 -20.32 -9.16 1.76
CA HIS A 120 -20.37 -8.76 3.19
C HIS A 120 -21.36 -9.56 4.06
N HIS A 121 -20.88 -10.31 5.07
CA HIS A 121 -21.71 -11.09 6.00
C HIS A 121 -23.05 -10.40 6.30
N LEU A 122 -24.12 -10.83 5.63
CA LEU A 122 -25.48 -10.43 5.94
C LEU A 122 -25.70 -10.85 7.38
N LEU A 123 -25.68 -9.87 8.29
CA LEU A 123 -25.86 -10.13 9.70
C LEU A 123 -27.34 -10.47 9.86
N LEU A 124 -27.64 -11.78 9.82
CA LEU A 124 -28.99 -12.30 10.00
C LEU A 124 -29.43 -11.97 11.42
N HIS A 125 -30.14 -10.86 11.57
CA HIS A 125 -30.91 -10.60 12.77
C HIS A 125 -32.10 -11.57 12.77
N LEU A 126 -32.03 -12.57 13.65
CA LEU A 126 -33.13 -13.50 13.95
C LEU A 126 -34.22 -12.83 14.78
#